data_AF-A0AAJ4NKD1-F1
#
_entry.id   AF-A0AAJ4NKD1-F1
#
_cell.length_a   1.000
_cell.length_b   1.000
_cell.length_c   1.000
_cell.angle_alpha   90.00
_cell.angle_beta   90.00
_cell.angle_gamma   90.00
#
_symmetry.space_group_name_H-M   'P 1'
#
loop_
_entity.id
_entity.type
_entity.pdbx_description
1 polymer ?
#
loop_
_entity_poly.entity_id
_entity_poly.type
_entity_poly.pdbx_seq_one_letter_code
_entity_poly.pdbx_strand_id
1 'polypeptide(L)'
;MTEIRRRVDSLYVCDPSSYIGKIREYHRQNFEQVGNGLRHVEGQLRKAIASSAYQNIQDDVLTFTRLYSMLLSVWCEARLHVLIYEESVFTEHERSIIYNQNSLEQRWLTALAIAVKKNANIQFEEDANEDSLGIILFTIYERIKTWISGHLAPVIRNRNKVAHGQWLKPFQNTQDEWVNSTSFTICPQSIQDFKKDSILFTNEKMKLLNIICGAINSIAIGSEHKKFNVQNFDDINRLVNKQIDKIEHIDYLAFVKRTQKSYKEQFDKAISHSTG
;
A
#
# COMPACT_ATOMS: atom_id res chain seq x y z
N MET A 1 12.87 -9.68 -35.83
CA MET A 1 12.06 -9.30 -34.66
C MET A 1 10.78 -8.68 -35.17
N THR A 2 9.66 -9.36 -34.99
CA THR A 2 8.34 -8.86 -35.42
C THR A 2 7.93 -7.79 -34.42
N GLU A 3 7.90 -6.52 -34.83
CA GLU A 3 7.19 -5.49 -34.06
C GLU A 3 5.74 -5.98 -33.90
N ILE A 4 5.37 -6.38 -32.68
CA ILE A 4 3.97 -6.54 -32.32
C ILE A 4 3.41 -5.12 -32.33
N ARG A 5 2.91 -4.65 -33.48
CA ARG A 5 2.05 -3.48 -33.54
C ARG A 5 0.83 -3.79 -32.69
N ARG A 6 0.85 -3.33 -31.43
CA ARG A 6 -0.31 -3.42 -30.55
C ARG A 6 -1.44 -2.69 -31.26
N ARG A 7 -2.46 -3.44 -31.66
CA ARG A 7 -3.66 -2.89 -32.29
C ARG A 7 -4.34 -1.99 -31.24
N VAL A 8 -4.45 -0.71 -31.55
CA VAL A 8 -5.20 0.24 -30.71
C VAL A 8 -6.67 -0.19 -30.73
N ASP A 9 -7.30 -0.25 -29.55
CA ASP A 9 -8.70 -0.66 -29.42
C ASP A 9 -9.60 0.31 -30.20
N SER A 10 -10.57 -0.22 -30.95
CA SER A 10 -11.48 0.59 -31.77
C SER A 10 -12.28 1.60 -30.93
N LEU A 11 -12.62 1.25 -29.69
CA LEU A 11 -13.31 2.15 -28.77
C LEU A 11 -12.40 3.33 -28.38
N TYR A 12 -11.11 3.10 -28.17
CA TYR A 12 -10.18 4.19 -27.87
C TYR A 12 -10.04 5.16 -29.05
N VAL A 13 -10.09 4.66 -30.29
CA VAL A 13 -10.02 5.53 -31.47
C VAL A 13 -11.26 6.39 -31.64
N CYS A 14 -12.47 5.86 -31.36
CA CYS A 14 -13.72 6.59 -31.57
C CYS A 14 -14.17 7.41 -30.35
N ASP A 15 -13.88 6.94 -29.14
CA ASP A 15 -14.25 7.57 -27.86
C ASP A 15 -13.21 7.23 -26.78
N PRO A 16 -12.07 7.96 -26.76
CA PRO A 16 -11.03 7.78 -25.75
C PRO A 16 -11.56 7.89 -24.32
N SER A 17 -12.48 8.81 -24.07
CA SER A 17 -13.05 9.06 -22.74
C SER A 17 -13.84 7.85 -22.22
N SER A 18 -14.69 7.25 -23.07
CA SER A 18 -15.40 6.01 -22.72
C SER A 18 -14.45 4.83 -22.50
N TYR A 19 -13.41 4.70 -23.33
CA TYR A 19 -12.39 3.68 -23.12
C TYR A 19 -11.65 3.86 -21.78
N ILE A 20 -11.23 5.08 -21.45
CA ILE A 20 -10.59 5.40 -20.16
C ILE A 20 -11.54 5.10 -19.00
N GLY A 21 -12.83 5.45 -19.13
CA GLY A 21 -13.86 5.13 -18.15
C GLY A 21 -14.02 3.62 -17.90
N LYS A 22 -13.91 2.80 -18.96
CA LYS A 22 -13.89 1.34 -18.87
C LYS A 22 -12.65 0.81 -18.15
N ILE A 23 -11.46 1.34 -18.45
CA ILE A 23 -10.23 0.94 -17.74
C ILE A 23 -10.27 1.33 -16.26
N ARG A 24 -10.79 2.52 -15.94
CA ARG A 24 -11.06 2.97 -14.57
C ARG A 24 -11.91 1.94 -13.81
N GLU A 25 -12.97 1.47 -14.44
CA GLU A 25 -13.87 0.46 -13.85
C GLU A 25 -13.16 -0.88 -13.64
N TYR A 26 -12.30 -1.33 -14.56
CA TYR A 26 -11.49 -2.53 -14.36
C TYR A 26 -10.55 -2.42 -13.16
N HIS A 27 -9.89 -1.28 -12.98
CA HIS A 27 -9.05 -1.05 -11.81
C HIS A 27 -9.86 -1.03 -10.51
N ARG A 28 -11.06 -0.43 -10.52
CA ARG A 28 -11.97 -0.44 -9.36
C ARG A 28 -12.40 -1.86 -8.98
N GLN A 29 -12.84 -2.65 -9.95
CA GLN A 29 -13.25 -4.04 -9.70
C GLN A 29 -12.10 -4.89 -9.17
N ASN A 30 -10.91 -4.78 -9.77
CA ASN A 30 -9.72 -5.49 -9.27
C ASN A 30 -9.36 -5.07 -7.84
N PHE A 31 -9.40 -3.78 -7.54
CA PHE A 31 -9.15 -3.25 -6.21
C PHE A 31 -10.15 -3.80 -5.17
N GLU A 32 -11.43 -3.87 -5.52
CA GLU A 32 -12.47 -4.47 -4.67
C GLU A 32 -12.24 -5.96 -4.41
N GLN A 33 -11.85 -6.72 -5.44
CA GLN A 33 -11.54 -8.14 -5.29
C GLN A 33 -10.31 -8.40 -4.43
N VAL A 34 -9.26 -7.58 -4.57
CA VAL A 34 -8.10 -7.64 -3.67
C VAL A 34 -8.52 -7.30 -2.23
N GLY A 35 -9.40 -6.31 -2.04
CA GLY A 35 -9.99 -5.99 -0.74
C GLY A 35 -10.81 -7.14 -0.14
N ASN A 36 -11.55 -7.89 -0.95
CA ASN A 36 -12.24 -9.11 -0.52
C ASN A 36 -11.25 -10.18 -0.05
N GLY A 37 -10.18 -10.41 -0.81
CA GLY A 37 -9.12 -11.36 -0.45
C GLY A 37 -8.44 -11.01 0.87
N LEU A 38 -8.13 -9.73 1.08
CA LEU A 38 -7.60 -9.21 2.34
C LEU A 38 -8.51 -9.53 3.53
N ARG A 39 -9.82 -9.24 3.42
CA ARG A 39 -10.79 -9.53 4.49
C ARG A 39 -10.88 -11.03 4.79
N HIS A 40 -10.81 -11.88 3.76
CA HIS A 40 -10.84 -13.32 3.95
C HIS A 40 -9.60 -13.81 4.72
N VAL A 41 -8.40 -13.41 4.29
CA VAL A 41 -7.15 -13.78 4.96
C VAL A 41 -7.08 -13.20 6.37
N GLU A 42 -7.56 -11.97 6.57
CA GLU A 42 -7.68 -11.38 7.90
C GLU A 42 -8.57 -12.24 8.81
N GLY A 43 -9.71 -12.70 8.30
CA GLY A 43 -10.62 -13.59 9.05
C GLY A 43 -9.96 -14.90 9.44
N GLN A 44 -9.19 -15.52 8.53
CA GLN A 44 -8.44 -16.74 8.84
C GLN A 44 -7.34 -16.48 9.87
N LEU A 45 -6.61 -15.37 9.74
CA LEU A 45 -5.59 -14.96 10.70
C LEU A 45 -6.19 -14.74 12.10
N ARG A 46 -7.36 -14.08 12.21
CA ARG A 46 -8.06 -13.91 13.48
C ARG A 46 -8.41 -15.23 14.13
N LYS A 47 -8.93 -16.18 13.34
CA LYS A 47 -9.26 -17.54 13.81
C LYS A 47 -8.01 -18.27 14.30
N ALA A 48 -6.93 -18.25 13.51
CA ALA A 48 -5.66 -18.87 13.88
C ALA A 48 -5.10 -18.27 15.17
N ILE A 49 -5.12 -16.94 15.33
CA ILE A 49 -4.70 -16.27 16.56
C ILE A 49 -5.54 -16.74 17.75
N ALA A 50 -6.86 -16.80 17.58
CA ALA A 50 -7.80 -17.16 18.64
C ALA A 50 -7.59 -18.59 19.17
N SER A 51 -7.35 -19.56 18.30
CA SER A 51 -7.19 -20.97 18.69
C SER A 51 -5.73 -21.42 18.86
N SER A 52 -4.74 -20.58 18.56
CA SER A 52 -3.31 -20.94 18.60
C SER A 52 -2.78 -21.41 19.97
N ALA A 53 -3.34 -20.91 21.07
CA ALA A 53 -2.98 -21.36 22.42
C ALA A 53 -3.50 -22.76 22.76
N TYR A 54 -4.46 -23.28 21.99
CA TYR A 54 -5.21 -24.49 22.32
C TYR A 54 -5.01 -25.63 21.31
N GLN A 55 -4.62 -25.31 20.08
CA GLN A 55 -4.55 -26.26 18.96
C GLN A 55 -3.14 -26.45 18.37
N ASN A 56 -2.11 -25.82 18.96
CA ASN A 56 -0.72 -25.85 18.46
C ASN A 56 -0.55 -25.42 16.98
N ILE A 57 -1.35 -24.45 16.53
CA ILE A 57 -1.38 -23.95 15.15
C ILE A 57 -0.53 -22.67 14.96
N GLN A 58 0.66 -22.62 15.57
CA GLN A 58 1.54 -21.43 15.45
C GLN A 58 1.98 -21.18 14.00
N ASP A 59 2.15 -22.25 13.21
CA ASP A 59 2.51 -22.16 11.80
C ASP A 59 1.42 -21.51 10.94
N ASP A 60 0.14 -21.69 11.30
CA ASP A 60 -0.98 -21.02 10.64
C ASP A 60 -0.97 -19.52 10.90
N VAL A 61 -0.65 -19.09 12.13
CA VAL A 61 -0.55 -17.66 12.47
C VAL A 61 0.55 -17.01 11.63
N LEU A 62 1.72 -17.63 11.52
CA LEU A 62 2.80 -17.13 10.67
C LEU A 62 2.37 -17.10 9.20
N THR A 63 1.78 -18.18 8.71
CA THR A 63 1.34 -18.32 7.32
C THR A 63 0.34 -17.23 6.94
N PHE A 64 -0.74 -17.08 7.70
CA PHE A 64 -1.75 -16.08 7.43
C PHE A 64 -1.24 -14.65 7.66
N THR A 65 -0.29 -14.43 8.58
CA THR A 65 0.37 -13.12 8.72
C THR A 65 1.15 -12.77 7.46
N ARG A 66 1.93 -13.71 6.89
CA ARG A 66 2.69 -13.48 5.66
C ARG A 66 1.77 -13.26 4.46
N LEU A 67 0.71 -14.04 4.33
CA LEU A 67 -0.30 -13.84 3.27
C LEU A 67 -0.99 -12.47 3.42
N TYR A 68 -1.32 -12.05 4.64
CA TYR A 68 -1.98 -10.78 4.90
C TYR A 68 -1.07 -9.59 4.57
N SER A 69 0.20 -9.62 5.02
CA SER A 69 1.20 -8.60 4.66
C SER A 69 1.47 -8.55 3.15
N MET A 70 1.54 -9.71 2.48
CA MET A 70 1.71 -9.78 1.03
C MET A 70 0.54 -9.14 0.30
N LEU A 71 -0.70 -9.46 0.70
CA LEU A 71 -1.91 -8.90 0.10
C LEU A 71 -2.03 -7.40 0.35
N LEU A 72 -1.52 -6.85 1.46
CA LEU A 72 -1.50 -5.40 1.68
C LEU A 72 -0.69 -4.68 0.59
N SER A 73 0.43 -5.25 0.15
CA SER A 73 1.19 -4.67 -0.96
C SER A 73 0.47 -4.79 -2.30
N VAL A 74 -0.21 -5.91 -2.56
CA VAL A 74 -1.04 -6.07 -3.77
C VAL A 74 -2.18 -5.05 -3.77
N TRP A 75 -2.79 -4.84 -2.61
CA TRP A 75 -3.83 -3.83 -2.40
C TRP A 75 -3.31 -2.42 -2.61
N CYS A 76 -2.09 -2.12 -2.17
CA CYS A 76 -1.49 -0.82 -2.40
C CYS A 76 -1.22 -0.56 -3.90
N GLU A 77 -0.75 -1.56 -4.62
CA GLU A 77 -0.59 -1.49 -6.08
C GLU A 77 -1.93 -1.24 -6.78
N ALA A 78 -2.96 -2.01 -6.40
CA ALA A 78 -4.31 -1.82 -6.91
C ALA A 78 -4.88 -0.42 -6.56
N ARG A 79 -4.63 0.10 -5.36
CA ARG A 79 -5.07 1.45 -4.96
C ARG A 79 -4.42 2.54 -5.81
N LEU A 80 -3.14 2.38 -6.14
CA LEU A 80 -2.43 3.29 -7.05
C LEU A 80 -3.08 3.29 -8.43
N HIS A 81 -3.41 2.12 -8.98
CA HIS A 81 -4.07 2.06 -10.27
C HIS A 81 -5.43 2.76 -10.28
N VAL A 82 -6.19 2.63 -9.18
CA VAL A 82 -7.44 3.39 -9.01
C VAL A 82 -7.15 4.89 -9.01
N LEU A 83 -6.18 5.36 -8.21
CA LEU A 83 -5.78 6.77 -8.16
C LEU A 83 -5.39 7.32 -9.54
N ILE A 84 -4.60 6.56 -10.31
CA ILE A 84 -4.11 6.95 -11.64
C ILE A 84 -5.26 7.19 -12.64
N TYR A 85 -6.39 6.50 -12.45
CA TYR A 85 -7.57 6.57 -13.30
C TYR A 85 -8.76 7.31 -12.66
N GLU A 86 -8.60 7.90 -11.48
CA GLU A 86 -9.61 8.78 -10.90
C GLU A 86 -9.81 10.01 -11.80
N GLU A 87 -11.05 10.51 -11.84
CA GLU A 87 -11.45 11.57 -12.75
C GLU A 87 -10.70 12.88 -12.47
N SER A 88 -10.24 13.55 -13.53
CA SER A 88 -9.45 14.79 -13.47
C SER A 88 -8.13 14.72 -12.68
N VAL A 89 -7.70 13.54 -12.21
CA VAL A 89 -6.45 13.41 -11.45
C VAL A 89 -5.26 13.47 -12.40
N PHE A 90 -5.20 12.54 -13.37
CA PHE A 90 -4.11 12.46 -14.35
C PHE A 90 -4.62 12.32 -15.78
N THR A 91 -3.88 12.88 -16.72
CA THR A 91 -4.04 12.79 -18.18
C THR A 91 -3.38 11.51 -18.73
N GLU A 92 -3.68 11.16 -19.98
CA GLU A 92 -3.08 10.02 -20.69
C GLU A 92 -1.54 10.04 -20.65
N HIS A 93 -0.96 11.22 -20.88
CA HIS A 93 0.48 11.44 -20.89
C HIS A 93 1.08 11.22 -19.50
N GLU A 94 0.49 11.81 -18.46
CA GLU A 94 0.93 11.66 -17.07
C GLU A 94 0.82 10.19 -16.61
N ARG A 95 -0.28 9.51 -16.98
CA ARG A 95 -0.46 8.07 -16.72
C ARG A 95 0.70 7.26 -17.30
N SER A 96 1.07 7.51 -18.54
CA SER A 96 2.19 6.81 -19.20
C SER A 96 3.49 6.97 -18.40
N ILE A 97 3.78 8.19 -17.93
CA ILE A 97 5.01 8.48 -17.20
C ILE A 97 5.03 7.77 -15.83
N ILE A 98 3.88 7.72 -15.15
CA ILE A 98 3.74 6.95 -13.92
C ILE A 98 3.94 5.46 -14.21
N TYR A 99 3.28 4.89 -15.21
CA TYR A 99 3.38 3.44 -15.52
C TYR A 99 4.78 2.99 -15.94
N ASN A 100 5.54 3.86 -16.60
CA ASN A 100 6.89 3.59 -17.10
C ASN A 100 7.97 3.60 -16.00
N GLN A 101 7.64 3.90 -14.74
CA GLN A 101 8.60 3.75 -13.64
C GLN A 101 8.86 2.28 -13.30
N ASN A 102 10.09 1.99 -12.88
CA ASN A 102 10.60 0.63 -12.68
C ASN A 102 10.12 -0.02 -11.38
N SER A 103 9.76 0.77 -10.36
CA SER A 103 9.30 0.25 -9.08
C SER A 103 7.99 0.88 -8.65
N LEU A 104 7.19 0.14 -7.87
CA LEU A 104 5.93 0.66 -7.34
C LEU A 104 6.14 1.90 -6.45
N GLU A 105 7.24 1.95 -5.69
CA GLU A 105 7.60 3.16 -4.92
C GLU A 105 7.82 4.36 -5.85
N GLN A 106 8.59 4.18 -6.92
CA GLN A 106 8.81 5.24 -7.91
C GLN A 106 7.49 5.67 -8.56
N ARG A 107 6.57 4.76 -8.85
CA ARG A 107 5.24 5.12 -9.39
C ARG A 107 4.46 6.02 -8.43
N TRP A 108 4.47 5.73 -7.12
CA TRP A 108 3.85 6.59 -6.11
C TRP A 108 4.52 7.96 -6.01
N LEU A 109 5.86 8.00 -6.01
CA LEU A 109 6.63 9.24 -5.98
C LEU A 109 6.40 10.10 -7.23
N THR A 110 6.36 9.48 -8.41
CA THR A 110 6.04 10.16 -9.67
C THR A 110 4.61 10.66 -9.68
N ALA A 111 3.63 9.89 -9.20
CA ALA A 111 2.25 10.36 -9.08
C ALA A 111 2.14 11.61 -8.17
N LEU A 112 2.87 11.61 -7.03
CA LEU A 112 2.95 12.79 -6.15
C LEU A 112 3.62 13.98 -6.86
N ALA A 113 4.77 13.76 -7.50
CA ALA A 113 5.50 14.82 -8.20
C ALA A 113 4.62 15.49 -9.28
N ILE A 114 3.90 14.69 -10.06
CA ILE A 114 2.96 15.20 -11.07
C ILE A 114 1.82 15.97 -10.41
N ALA A 115 1.24 15.44 -9.32
CA ALA A 115 0.17 16.12 -8.61
C ALA A 115 0.57 17.52 -8.12
N VAL A 116 1.78 17.68 -7.53
CA VAL A 116 2.24 18.99 -7.05
C VAL A 116 2.58 19.94 -8.19
N LYS A 117 3.18 19.47 -9.28
CA LYS A 117 3.44 20.29 -10.48
C LYS A 117 2.14 20.80 -11.09
N LYS A 118 1.16 19.89 -11.23
CA LYS A 118 -0.19 20.22 -11.70
C LYS A 118 -0.88 21.22 -10.78
N ASN A 119 -0.69 21.11 -9.46
CA ASN A 119 -1.24 22.05 -8.48
C ASN A 119 -0.61 23.45 -8.62
N ALA A 120 0.71 23.52 -8.81
CA ALA A 120 1.47 24.75 -9.00
C ALA A 120 1.34 25.35 -10.40
N ASN A 121 0.74 24.62 -11.35
CA ASN A 121 0.64 24.99 -12.76
C ASN A 121 2.01 25.26 -13.41
N ILE A 122 3.01 24.43 -13.06
CA ILE A 122 4.36 24.45 -13.65
C ILE A 122 4.52 23.35 -14.70
N GLN A 123 5.47 23.52 -15.62
CA GLN A 123 5.66 22.56 -16.72
C GLN A 123 6.17 21.20 -16.20
N PHE A 124 5.92 20.16 -17.00
CA PHE A 124 6.24 18.79 -16.61
C PHE A 124 7.76 18.57 -16.46
N GLU A 125 8.54 19.25 -17.29
CA GLU A 125 10.00 19.18 -17.38
C GLU A 125 10.70 19.94 -16.24
N GLU A 126 10.01 20.86 -15.58
CA GLU A 126 10.57 21.64 -14.46
C GLU A 126 10.75 20.75 -13.23
N ASP A 127 11.88 20.88 -12.54
CA ASP A 127 12.12 20.15 -11.30
C ASP A 127 11.18 20.62 -10.20
N ALA A 128 10.59 19.68 -9.46
CA ALA A 128 9.76 19.97 -8.30
C ALA A 128 10.64 20.36 -7.10
N ASN A 129 10.95 21.65 -6.98
CA ASN A 129 11.82 22.23 -5.96
C ASN A 129 11.16 23.45 -5.29
N GLU A 130 11.83 24.05 -4.31
CA GLU A 130 11.29 25.19 -3.56
C GLU A 130 11.00 26.41 -4.44
N ASP A 131 11.87 26.69 -5.40
CA ASP A 131 11.76 27.85 -6.29
C ASP A 131 10.55 27.74 -7.24
N SER A 132 10.29 26.54 -7.76
CA SER A 132 9.18 26.29 -8.70
C SER A 132 7.83 26.09 -8.02
N LEU A 133 7.80 25.44 -6.85
CA LEU A 133 6.55 25.13 -6.14
C LEU A 133 6.16 26.22 -5.11
N GLY A 134 7.13 27.02 -4.68
CA GLY A 134 7.02 27.85 -3.50
C GLY A 134 7.14 27.04 -2.20
N ILE A 135 7.59 27.71 -1.13
CA ILE A 135 7.92 27.14 0.18
C ILE A 135 6.83 26.19 0.72
N ILE A 136 5.56 26.61 0.63
CA ILE A 136 4.45 25.88 1.22
C ILE A 136 4.22 24.54 0.52
N LEU A 137 4.07 24.55 -0.81
CA LEU A 137 3.77 23.34 -1.57
C LEU A 137 4.99 22.41 -1.63
N PHE A 138 6.20 22.96 -1.66
CA PHE A 138 7.43 22.19 -1.52
C PHE A 138 7.53 21.46 -0.16
N THR A 139 7.16 22.13 0.93
CA THR A 139 7.12 21.49 2.27
C THR A 139 6.11 20.35 2.32
N ILE A 140 4.93 20.54 1.72
CA ILE A 140 3.88 19.51 1.59
C ILE A 140 4.41 18.31 0.78
N TYR A 141 5.05 18.60 -0.35
CA TYR A 141 5.65 17.61 -1.24
C TYR A 141 6.67 16.73 -0.50
N GLU A 142 7.67 17.34 0.14
CA GLU A 142 8.72 16.61 0.86
C GLU A 142 8.17 15.82 2.06
N ARG A 143 7.13 16.33 2.73
CA ARG A 143 6.46 15.60 3.80
C ARG A 143 5.77 14.33 3.28
N ILE A 144 4.99 14.43 2.20
CA ILE A 144 4.30 13.25 1.64
C ILE A 144 5.30 12.25 1.07
N LYS A 145 6.37 12.73 0.43
CA LYS A 145 7.49 11.89 -0.04
C LYS A 145 8.11 11.09 1.11
N THR A 146 8.32 11.74 2.26
CA THR A 146 8.78 11.06 3.49
C THR A 146 7.80 9.98 3.95
N TRP A 147 6.48 10.24 3.89
CA TRP A 147 5.48 9.22 4.24
C TRP A 147 5.51 8.02 3.29
N ILE A 148 5.65 8.26 1.98
CA ILE A 148 5.76 7.20 0.97
C ILE A 148 7.00 6.34 1.23
N SER A 149 8.19 6.94 1.29
CA SER A 149 9.43 6.17 1.48
C SER A 149 9.53 5.53 2.87
N GLY A 150 9.02 6.18 3.91
CA GLY A 150 9.06 5.67 5.29
C GLY A 150 8.03 4.58 5.59
N HIS A 151 6.88 4.56 4.89
CA HIS A 151 5.79 3.67 5.24
C HIS A 151 5.32 2.74 4.15
N LEU A 152 5.42 3.16 2.89
CA LEU A 152 4.99 2.35 1.76
C LEU A 152 6.14 1.50 1.19
N ALA A 153 7.33 2.07 1.01
CA ALA A 153 8.48 1.33 0.49
C ALA A 153 8.79 0.05 1.28
N PRO A 154 8.72 0.03 2.64
CA PRO A 154 8.90 -1.20 3.40
C PRO A 154 7.86 -2.29 3.08
N VAL A 155 6.59 -1.92 2.88
CA VAL A 155 5.50 -2.85 2.53
C VAL A 155 5.79 -3.52 1.19
N ILE A 156 6.20 -2.73 0.19
CA ILE A 156 6.52 -3.21 -1.16
C ILE A 156 7.74 -4.13 -1.13
N ARG A 157 8.82 -3.69 -0.46
CA ARG A 157 10.06 -4.48 -0.32
C ARG A 157 9.78 -5.84 0.32
N ASN A 158 9.03 -5.86 1.42
CA ASN A 158 8.76 -7.08 2.15
C ASN A 158 7.82 -8.03 1.39
N ARG A 159 6.86 -7.51 0.61
CA ARG A 159 6.07 -8.33 -0.32
C ARG A 159 6.94 -9.10 -1.29
N ASN A 160 7.94 -8.46 -1.89
CA ASN A 160 8.82 -9.15 -2.84
C ASN A 160 9.55 -10.32 -2.16
N LYS A 161 10.00 -10.14 -0.91
CA LYS A 161 10.61 -11.22 -0.13
C LYS A 161 9.63 -12.38 0.10
N VAL A 162 8.41 -12.10 0.54
CA VAL A 162 7.38 -13.12 0.79
C VAL A 162 7.00 -13.84 -0.51
N ALA A 163 6.77 -13.11 -1.60
CA ALA A 163 6.41 -13.69 -2.90
C ALA A 163 7.52 -14.62 -3.46
N HIS A 164 8.78 -14.36 -3.13
CA HIS A 164 9.91 -15.22 -3.49
C HIS A 164 10.20 -16.35 -2.47
N GLY A 165 9.25 -16.67 -1.58
CA GLY A 165 9.40 -17.77 -0.61
C GLY A 165 10.30 -17.44 0.59
N GLN A 166 10.75 -16.21 0.74
CA GLN A 166 11.68 -15.81 1.80
C GLN A 166 10.94 -15.39 3.08
N TRP A 167 10.13 -16.29 3.65
CA TRP A 167 9.15 -15.97 4.71
C TRP A 167 9.76 -15.85 6.10
N LEU A 168 10.89 -16.53 6.34
CA LEU A 168 11.62 -16.53 7.61
C LEU A 168 13.02 -15.90 7.49
N LYS A 169 13.70 -16.16 6.36
CA LYS A 169 15.08 -15.74 6.09
C LYS A 169 15.11 -14.89 4.82
N PRO A 170 14.71 -13.60 4.88
CA PRO A 170 14.77 -12.71 3.73
C PRO A 170 16.22 -12.49 3.32
N PHE A 171 16.56 -12.73 2.05
CA PHE A 171 17.90 -12.48 1.54
C PHE A 171 18.09 -11.00 1.22
N GLN A 172 19.32 -10.52 1.16
CA GLN A 172 19.64 -9.22 0.58
C GLN A 172 19.45 -9.30 -0.95
N ASN A 173 18.84 -8.29 -1.56
CA ASN A 173 18.87 -8.19 -3.01
C ASN A 173 20.20 -7.50 -3.37
N THR A 174 21.20 -8.27 -3.77
CA THR A 174 22.42 -7.73 -4.39
C THR A 174 22.22 -7.76 -5.91
N GLN A 175 22.48 -6.65 -6.59
CA GLN A 175 22.60 -6.63 -8.06
C GLN A 175 24.01 -7.04 -8.51
N ASP A 176 24.89 -7.30 -7.54
CA ASP A 176 26.26 -7.74 -7.78
C ASP A 176 26.28 -9.11 -8.47
N GLU A 177 27.35 -9.33 -9.25
CA GLU A 177 27.58 -10.60 -9.91
C GLU A 177 27.62 -11.74 -8.89
N TRP A 178 26.91 -12.82 -9.18
CA TRP A 178 26.94 -14.00 -8.33
C TRP A 178 28.34 -14.62 -8.41
N VAL A 179 29.06 -14.64 -7.29
CA VAL A 179 30.41 -15.23 -7.22
C VAL A 179 30.34 -16.66 -6.71
N ASN A 180 29.68 -16.89 -5.57
CA ASN A 180 29.43 -18.21 -4.99
C ASN A 180 28.36 -18.12 -3.87
N SER A 181 28.10 -19.22 -3.16
CA SER A 181 27.07 -19.28 -2.13
C SER A 181 27.27 -18.31 -0.94
N THR A 182 28.47 -17.76 -0.71
CA THR A 182 28.67 -16.73 0.34
C THR A 182 28.06 -15.38 -0.03
N SER A 183 27.70 -15.16 -1.30
CA SER A 183 26.92 -14.00 -1.74
C SER A 183 25.50 -13.98 -1.15
N PHE A 184 24.98 -15.11 -0.66
CA PHE A 184 23.70 -15.15 0.06
C PHE A 184 23.85 -14.54 1.45
N THR A 185 23.43 -13.28 1.58
CA THR A 185 23.34 -12.59 2.86
C THR A 185 21.89 -12.39 3.26
N ILE A 186 21.62 -12.36 4.57
CA ILE A 186 20.28 -12.10 5.11
C ILE A 186 20.07 -10.60 5.20
N CYS A 187 18.89 -10.12 4.80
CA CYS A 187 18.49 -8.73 4.95
C CYS A 187 18.02 -8.47 6.39
N PRO A 188 18.80 -7.78 7.24
CA PRO A 188 18.44 -7.60 8.65
C PRO A 188 17.20 -6.72 8.82
N GLN A 189 17.02 -5.73 7.93
CA GLN A 189 15.87 -4.84 7.96
C GLN A 189 14.56 -5.61 7.75
N SER A 190 14.50 -6.49 6.73
CA SER A 190 13.30 -7.29 6.50
C SER A 190 13.00 -8.27 7.64
N ILE A 191 14.03 -8.77 8.35
CA ILE A 191 13.81 -9.55 9.58
C ILE A 191 13.13 -8.69 10.66
N GLN A 192 13.58 -7.45 10.86
CA GLN A 192 12.97 -6.58 11.86
C GLN A 192 11.55 -6.17 11.46
N ASP A 193 11.32 -5.88 10.19
CA ASP A 193 9.99 -5.58 9.68
C ASP A 193 9.03 -6.77 9.89
N PHE A 194 9.49 -7.99 9.58
CA PHE A 194 8.73 -9.23 9.76
C PHE A 194 8.35 -9.54 11.20
N LYS A 195 9.05 -8.99 12.20
CA LYS A 195 8.69 -9.09 13.63
C LYS A 195 7.56 -8.12 14.02
N LYS A 196 7.44 -7.00 13.31
CA LYS A 196 6.38 -6.00 13.53
C LYS A 196 5.09 -6.37 12.80
N ASP A 197 5.21 -7.15 11.71
CA ASP A 197 4.07 -7.67 10.96
C ASP A 197 3.08 -8.38 11.88
N SER A 198 1.86 -7.89 11.86
CA SER A 198 0.74 -8.42 12.61
C SER A 198 -0.56 -7.97 11.97
N ILE A 199 -1.66 -8.60 12.35
CA ILE A 199 -2.99 -8.18 11.89
C ILE A 199 -3.28 -6.70 12.19
N LEU A 200 -2.85 -6.19 13.35
CA LEU A 200 -3.05 -4.79 13.73
C LEU A 200 -2.17 -3.87 12.89
N PHE A 201 -0.89 -4.22 12.74
CA PHE A 201 0.05 -3.44 11.95
C PHE A 201 -0.42 -3.26 10.51
N THR A 202 -0.83 -4.36 9.87
CA THR A 202 -1.30 -4.35 8.48
C THR A 202 -2.59 -3.53 8.33
N ASN A 203 -3.51 -3.64 9.28
CA ASN A 203 -4.74 -2.84 9.31
C ASN A 203 -4.48 -1.34 9.42
N GLU A 204 -3.62 -0.95 10.37
CA GLU A 204 -3.27 0.46 10.58
C GLU A 204 -2.45 1.02 9.39
N LYS A 205 -1.60 0.21 8.76
CA LYS A 205 -0.91 0.57 7.51
C LYS A 205 -1.87 0.80 6.35
N MET A 206 -2.89 -0.02 6.19
CA MET A 206 -3.90 0.17 5.14
C MET A 206 -4.63 1.51 5.30
N LYS A 207 -4.96 1.91 6.53
CA LYS A 207 -5.55 3.22 6.84
C LYS A 207 -4.60 4.36 6.46
N LEU A 208 -3.33 4.25 6.84
CA LEU A 208 -2.30 5.24 6.51
C LEU A 208 -2.18 5.44 4.99
N LEU A 209 -2.11 4.33 4.23
CA LEU A 209 -2.00 4.37 2.77
C LEU A 209 -3.21 5.02 2.10
N ASN A 210 -4.42 4.79 2.63
CA ASN A 210 -5.62 5.50 2.15
C ASN A 210 -5.54 7.01 2.38
N ILE A 211 -5.04 7.46 3.53
CA ILE A 211 -4.87 8.89 3.83
C ILE A 211 -3.86 9.51 2.86
N ILE A 212 -2.71 8.87 2.65
CA ILE A 212 -1.68 9.33 1.70
C ILE A 212 -2.24 9.40 0.28
N CYS A 213 -2.99 8.39 -0.15
CA CYS A 213 -3.61 8.37 -1.47
C CYS A 213 -4.63 9.52 -1.64
N GLY A 214 -5.45 9.77 -0.62
CA GLY A 214 -6.39 10.88 -0.61
C GLY A 214 -5.69 12.24 -0.66
N ALA A 215 -4.53 12.38 -0.02
CA ALA A 215 -3.72 13.59 -0.09
C ALA A 215 -3.21 13.85 -1.53
N ILE A 216 -2.67 12.84 -2.20
CA ILE A 216 -2.20 12.96 -3.59
C ILE A 216 -3.35 13.32 -4.54
N ASN A 217 -4.50 12.64 -4.42
CA ASN A 217 -5.70 12.99 -5.19
C ASN A 217 -6.08 14.46 -4.97
N SER A 218 -6.19 14.88 -3.70
CA SER A 218 -6.63 16.22 -3.34
C SER A 218 -5.69 17.30 -3.88
N ILE A 219 -4.39 17.05 -3.89
CA ILE A 219 -3.39 17.94 -4.49
C ILE A 219 -3.58 18.01 -6.01
N ALA A 220 -3.70 16.86 -6.69
CA ALA A 220 -3.80 16.79 -8.15
C ALA A 220 -5.03 17.53 -8.70
N ILE A 221 -6.18 17.42 -8.01
CA ILE A 221 -7.43 18.14 -8.39
C ILE A 221 -7.46 19.58 -7.86
N GLY A 222 -6.52 19.93 -6.98
CA GLY A 222 -6.51 21.19 -6.25
C GLY A 222 -6.35 22.41 -7.14
N SER A 223 -5.62 22.31 -8.26
CA SER A 223 -5.47 23.41 -9.24
C SER A 223 -6.75 23.71 -10.00
N GLU A 224 -7.44 22.66 -10.49
CA GLU A 224 -8.66 22.81 -11.28
C GLU A 224 -9.83 23.38 -10.47
N HIS A 225 -9.83 23.16 -9.15
CA HIS A 225 -10.95 23.54 -8.29
C HIS A 225 -10.62 24.56 -7.19
N LYS A 226 -9.36 25.02 -7.08
CA LYS A 226 -8.86 25.85 -5.96
C LYS A 226 -9.20 25.28 -4.58
N LYS A 227 -9.30 23.96 -4.48
CA LYS A 227 -9.82 23.27 -3.29
C LYS A 227 -8.73 22.88 -2.31
N PHE A 228 -7.49 22.70 -2.75
CA PHE A 228 -6.41 22.27 -1.86
C PHE A 228 -5.66 23.49 -1.30
N ASN A 229 -5.59 23.59 0.02
CA ASN A 229 -4.93 24.68 0.73
C ASN A 229 -4.17 24.14 1.95
N VAL A 230 -3.46 25.04 2.65
CA VAL A 230 -2.65 24.69 3.83
C VAL A 230 -3.50 24.06 4.94
N GLN A 231 -4.69 24.60 5.20
CA GLN A 231 -5.58 24.09 6.25
C GLN A 231 -5.99 22.63 6.00
N ASN A 232 -6.28 22.28 4.75
CA ASN A 232 -6.58 20.90 4.37
C ASN A 232 -5.37 19.98 4.59
N PHE A 233 -4.16 20.48 4.30
CA PHE A 233 -2.94 19.71 4.55
C PHE A 233 -2.68 19.52 6.05
N ASP A 234 -2.94 20.52 6.89
CA ASP A 234 -2.78 20.39 8.35
C ASP A 234 -3.69 19.29 8.90
N ASP A 235 -4.93 19.20 8.41
CA ASP A 235 -5.86 18.12 8.77
C ASP A 235 -5.33 16.76 8.35
N ILE A 236 -4.86 16.64 7.11
CA ILE A 236 -4.22 15.41 6.61
C ILE A 236 -2.99 15.05 7.45
N ASN A 237 -2.12 16.01 7.73
CA ASN A 237 -0.90 15.83 8.52
C ASN A 237 -1.24 15.36 9.95
N ARG A 238 -2.27 15.93 10.59
CA ARG A 238 -2.77 15.43 11.89
C ARG A 238 -3.28 14.00 11.80
N LEU A 239 -4.05 13.66 10.76
CA LEU A 239 -4.55 12.30 10.55
C LEU A 239 -3.42 11.30 10.31
N VAL A 240 -2.43 11.66 9.50
CA VAL A 240 -1.24 10.84 9.24
C VAL A 240 -0.45 10.63 10.52
N ASN A 241 -0.13 11.69 11.26
CA ASN A 241 0.64 11.57 12.50
C ASN A 241 -0.08 10.72 13.55
N LYS A 242 -1.40 10.89 13.71
CA LYS A 242 -2.22 10.02 14.56
C LYS A 242 -2.15 8.56 14.12
N GLN A 243 -2.11 8.31 12.82
CA GLN A 243 -2.06 6.96 12.28
C GLN A 243 -0.67 6.32 12.43
N ILE A 244 0.40 7.12 12.30
CA ILE A 244 1.78 6.71 12.57
C ILE A 244 1.95 6.37 14.05
N ASP A 245 1.48 7.24 14.94
CA ASP A 245 1.53 7.01 16.39
C ASP A 245 0.86 5.68 16.79
N LYS A 246 -0.32 5.39 16.22
CA LYS A 246 -0.97 4.08 16.41
C LYS A 246 -0.13 2.91 15.93
N ILE A 247 0.60 3.04 14.83
CA ILE A 247 1.46 1.99 14.27
C ILE A 247 2.66 1.75 15.18
N GLU A 248 3.22 2.81 15.76
CA GLU A 248 4.38 2.74 16.66
C GLU A 248 4.02 2.12 18.01
N HIS A 249 2.80 2.35 18.49
CA HIS A 249 2.33 1.92 19.81
C HIS A 249 1.39 0.71 19.78
N ILE A 250 1.52 -0.17 18.77
CA ILE A 250 0.72 -1.40 18.69
C ILE A 250 1.08 -2.37 19.82
N ASP A 251 0.13 -2.62 20.72
CA ASP A 251 0.23 -3.71 21.70
C ASP A 251 -0.39 -5.01 21.15
N TYR A 252 0.39 -5.69 20.29
CA TYR A 252 -0.05 -6.94 19.67
C TYR A 252 -0.22 -8.07 20.69
N LEU A 253 0.63 -8.13 21.72
CA LEU A 253 0.56 -9.18 22.73
C LEU A 253 -0.73 -9.08 23.55
N ALA A 254 -1.12 -7.87 23.96
CA ALA A 254 -2.39 -7.69 24.66
C ALA A 254 -3.58 -8.00 23.74
N PHE A 255 -3.50 -7.69 22.45
CA PHE A 255 -4.52 -8.12 21.48
C PHE A 255 -4.66 -9.63 21.43
N VAL A 256 -3.55 -10.37 21.23
CA VAL A 256 -3.56 -11.84 21.17
C VAL A 256 -4.17 -12.44 22.44
N LYS A 257 -3.75 -11.98 23.63
CA LYS A 257 -4.28 -12.44 24.92
C LYS A 257 -5.79 -12.22 25.05
N ARG A 258 -6.28 -11.03 24.66
CA ARG A 258 -7.72 -10.72 24.69
C ARG A 258 -8.51 -11.62 23.74
N THR A 259 -8.00 -11.82 22.52
CA THR A 259 -8.65 -12.65 21.51
C THR A 259 -8.73 -14.11 21.95
N GLN A 260 -7.64 -14.67 22.49
CA GLN A 260 -7.61 -16.05 22.98
C GLN A 260 -8.52 -16.24 24.20
N LYS A 261 -8.54 -15.29 25.14
CA LYS A 261 -9.44 -15.33 26.30
C LYS A 261 -10.92 -15.37 25.86
N SER A 262 -11.30 -14.48 24.94
CA SER A 262 -12.68 -14.44 24.44
C SER A 262 -13.07 -15.73 23.72
N TYR A 263 -12.15 -16.32 22.96
CA TYR A 263 -12.37 -17.60 22.29
C TYR A 263 -12.61 -18.74 23.30
N LYS A 264 -11.80 -18.82 24.35
CA LYS A 264 -11.98 -19.82 25.42
C LYS A 264 -13.33 -19.68 26.13
N GLU A 265 -13.72 -18.46 26.49
CA GLU A 265 -15.01 -18.21 27.15
C GLU A 265 -16.20 -18.66 26.29
N GLN A 266 -16.13 -18.45 24.96
CA GLN A 266 -17.15 -18.93 24.02
C GLN A 266 -17.17 -20.45 23.91
N PHE A 267 -15.99 -21.08 23.85
CA PHE A 267 -15.85 -22.52 23.76
C PHE A 267 -16.39 -23.23 25.01
N ASP A 268 -16.01 -22.75 26.20
CA ASP A 268 -16.45 -23.31 27.48
C ASP A 268 -17.98 -23.18 27.64
N LYS A 269 -18.57 -22.06 27.16
CA LYS A 269 -20.02 -21.87 27.14
C LYS A 269 -20.74 -22.83 26.18
N ALA A 270 -20.15 -23.12 25.03
CA ALA A 270 -20.74 -24.06 24.06
C ALA A 270 -20.74 -25.51 24.59
N ILE A 271 -19.70 -25.89 25.34
CA ILE A 271 -19.66 -27.20 26.00
C ILE A 271 -20.73 -27.29 27.09
N SER A 272 -20.85 -26.28 27.94
CA SER A 272 -21.84 -26.32 29.04
C SER A 272 -23.30 -26.37 28.58
N HIS A 273 -23.62 -25.81 27.40
CA HIS A 273 -24.96 -25.89 26.81
C HIS A 273 -25.22 -27.20 26.04
N SER A 274 -24.19 -27.98 25.71
CA SER A 274 -24.34 -29.27 25.02
C SER A 274 -24.35 -30.47 25.96
N THR A 275 -23.97 -30.26 27.22
CA THR A 275 -23.96 -31.29 28.29
C THR A 275 -25.09 -31.18 29.30
N GLY A 276 -26.03 -30.23 29.13
CA GLY A 276 -27.22 -30.04 29.98
C GLY A 276 -28.49 -30.19 29.17
#